data_AF-A0A6N7D0R7-F1
#
_entry.id   AF-A0A6N7D0R7-F1
#
_cell.length_a   1.000
_cell.length_b   1.000
_cell.length_c   1.000
_cell.angle_alpha   90.00
_cell.angle_beta   90.00
_cell.angle_gamma   90.00
#
_symmetry.space_group_name_H-M   'P 1'
#
loop_
_entity.id
_entity.type
_entity.pdbx_description
1 polymer ?
#
loop_
_entity_poly.entity_id
_entity_poly.type
_entity_poly.pdbx_seq_one_letter_code
_entity_poly.pdbx_strand_id
1 'polypeptide(L)'
;MRNLPERDPSKPAENQGLFHKFEVRRVDGSDAPGGKHHGCVYFVLDIDHDPYAVPAVLAYADACEATHPLLAENLRAQHGGRVPAPPRALARQEGGGHYKDMAIQPVEYIHKNGLGYFEGNVVKYISRWRKKGGAEDLKKARHYIDLLLELESGRANMG
;
A
#
# COMPACT_ATOMS: atom_id res chain seq x y z
N MET A 1 -16.75 28.36 -22.81
CA MET A 1 -16.10 27.02 -22.74
C MET A 1 -14.63 27.20 -23.06
N ARG A 2 -13.71 26.61 -22.28
CA ARG A 2 -12.34 26.42 -22.81
C ARG A 2 -12.46 25.37 -23.90
N ASN A 3 -12.11 25.71 -25.13
CA ASN A 3 -12.07 24.74 -26.22
C ASN A 3 -10.93 23.76 -25.94
N LEU A 4 -11.28 22.57 -25.47
CA LEU A 4 -10.34 21.46 -25.42
C LEU A 4 -10.05 20.99 -26.85
N PRO A 5 -8.83 20.55 -27.16
CA PRO A 5 -8.55 19.94 -28.45
C PRO A 5 -9.32 18.63 -28.59
N GLU A 6 -9.63 18.24 -29.83
CA GLU A 6 -10.18 16.92 -30.13
C GLU A 6 -9.16 15.81 -29.87
N ARG A 7 -9.66 14.59 -29.59
CA ARG A 7 -8.80 13.42 -29.37
C ARG A 7 -8.00 13.12 -30.63
N ASP A 8 -6.68 12.95 -30.50
CA ASP A 8 -5.82 12.49 -31.58
C ASP A 8 -5.90 10.95 -31.66
N PRO A 9 -6.51 10.35 -32.71
CA PRO A 9 -6.65 8.91 -32.82
C PRO A 9 -5.33 8.19 -33.15
N SER A 10 -4.30 8.93 -33.57
CA SER A 10 -2.98 8.37 -33.90
C SER A 10 -2.10 8.12 -32.67
N LYS A 11 -2.50 8.63 -31.50
CA LYS A 11 -1.75 8.49 -30.24
C LYS A 11 -2.58 7.70 -29.22
N PRO A 12 -1.94 6.88 -28.38
CA PRO A 12 -2.62 6.30 -27.22
C PRO A 12 -2.92 7.41 -26.19
N ALA A 13 -3.87 7.17 -25.27
CA ALA A 13 -4.41 8.21 -24.41
C ALA A 13 -3.40 8.72 -23.37
N GLU A 14 -2.53 7.83 -22.89
CA GLU A 14 -1.43 8.09 -21.95
C GLU A 14 -0.37 9.06 -22.49
N ASN A 15 -0.31 9.24 -23.81
CA ASN A 15 0.59 10.18 -24.48
C ASN A 15 -0.11 11.49 -24.89
N GLN A 16 -1.33 11.72 -24.37
CA GLN A 16 -2.12 12.91 -24.66
C GLN A 16 -2.45 13.65 -23.36
N GLY A 17 -2.48 14.99 -23.43
CA GLY A 17 -2.89 15.86 -22.33
C GLY A 17 -4.43 15.96 -22.21
N LEU A 18 -4.94 17.17 -21.92
CA LEU A 18 -6.38 17.40 -21.91
C LEU A 18 -6.95 17.42 -23.33
N PHE A 19 -7.99 16.62 -23.57
CA PHE A 19 -8.75 16.62 -24.83
C PHE A 19 -10.24 16.42 -24.55
N HIS A 20 -11.06 16.70 -25.55
CA HIS A 20 -12.51 16.58 -25.50
C HIS A 20 -12.95 15.11 -25.53
N LYS A 21 -12.89 14.44 -24.36
CA LYS A 21 -13.24 13.02 -24.22
C LYS A 21 -14.73 12.81 -23.92
N PHE A 22 -15.30 13.69 -23.10
CA PHE A 22 -16.67 13.60 -22.61
C PHE A 22 -17.31 14.97 -22.56
N GLU A 23 -18.62 15.01 -22.79
CA GLU A 23 -19.45 16.15 -22.48
C GLU A 23 -20.16 15.91 -21.13
N VAL A 24 -19.95 16.80 -20.17
CA VAL A 24 -20.59 16.73 -18.85
C VAL A 24 -21.71 17.77 -18.82
N ARG A 25 -22.92 17.31 -18.53
CA ARG A 25 -24.10 18.17 -18.38
C ARG A 25 -24.72 18.02 -17.00
N ARG A 26 -25.35 19.08 -16.52
CA ARG A 26 -26.17 19.02 -15.31
C ARG A 26 -27.54 18.45 -15.65
N VAL A 27 -28.03 17.56 -14.80
CA VAL A 27 -29.35 16.92 -14.99
C VAL A 27 -30.52 17.89 -14.77
N ASP A 28 -30.27 19.01 -14.09
CA ASP A 28 -31.25 20.08 -13.84
C ASP A 28 -31.28 21.16 -14.95
N GLY A 29 -30.41 21.04 -15.97
CA GLY A 29 -30.31 22.00 -17.08
C GLY A 29 -29.75 23.38 -16.72
N SER A 30 -29.28 23.59 -15.48
CA SER A 30 -28.79 24.90 -15.01
C SER A 30 -27.44 25.32 -15.60
N ASP A 31 -26.83 24.47 -16.42
CA ASP A 31 -25.64 24.71 -17.24
C ASP A 31 -25.96 25.26 -18.65
N ALA A 32 -27.23 25.35 -19.03
CA ALA A 32 -27.67 25.99 -20.26
C ALA A 32 -27.23 27.48 -20.32
N PRO A 33 -27.07 28.07 -21.53
CA PRO A 33 -26.73 29.49 -21.68
C PRO A 33 -27.63 30.42 -20.84
N GLY A 34 -27.00 31.25 -20.00
CA GLY A 34 -27.69 32.15 -19.07
C GLY A 34 -28.03 31.53 -17.70
N GLY A 35 -27.82 30.23 -17.51
CA GLY A 35 -27.98 29.54 -16.23
C GLY A 35 -26.83 29.79 -15.24
N LYS A 36 -27.08 29.58 -13.94
CA LYS A 36 -26.11 29.82 -12.86
C LYS A 36 -24.82 29.02 -13.01
N HIS A 37 -24.90 27.84 -13.62
CA HIS A 37 -23.76 26.96 -13.82
C HIS A 37 -23.28 26.93 -15.28
N HIS A 38 -23.71 27.90 -16.09
CA HIS A 38 -23.27 28.00 -17.47
C HIS A 38 -21.76 28.20 -17.56
N GLY A 39 -21.07 27.28 -18.23
CA GLY A 39 -19.63 27.34 -18.45
C GLY A 39 -18.77 26.91 -17.25
N CYS A 40 -19.34 26.35 -16.18
CA CYS A 40 -18.58 25.68 -15.13
C CYS A 40 -17.76 24.52 -15.70
N VAL A 41 -16.59 24.28 -15.12
CA VAL A 41 -15.69 23.18 -15.52
C VAL A 41 -15.80 22.06 -14.48
N TYR A 42 -15.98 20.84 -14.96
CA TYR A 42 -16.04 19.63 -14.13
C TYR A 42 -14.82 18.76 -14.38
N PHE A 43 -14.32 18.12 -13.33
CA PHE A 43 -13.28 17.11 -13.39
C PHE A 43 -13.88 15.79 -12.90
N VAL A 44 -13.87 14.76 -13.75
CA VAL A 44 -14.53 13.48 -13.49
C VAL A 44 -13.51 12.36 -13.63
N LEU A 45 -13.50 11.44 -12.67
CA LEU A 45 -12.65 10.24 -12.66
C LEU A 45 -13.51 8.97 -12.68
N ASP A 46 -13.04 7.94 -13.38
CA ASP A 46 -13.64 6.60 -13.34
C ASP A 46 -13.21 5.92 -12.04
N ILE A 47 -14.11 5.84 -11.05
CA ILE A 47 -13.81 5.33 -9.72
C ILE A 47 -13.42 3.83 -9.73
N ASP A 48 -13.88 3.06 -10.71
CA ASP A 48 -13.67 1.62 -10.75
C ASP A 48 -12.35 1.25 -11.44
N HIS A 49 -11.97 1.99 -12.49
CA HIS A 49 -10.83 1.63 -13.33
C HIS A 49 -9.63 2.58 -13.22
N ASP A 50 -9.81 3.80 -12.73
CA ASP A 50 -8.70 4.75 -12.57
C ASP A 50 -8.01 4.55 -11.22
N PRO A 51 -6.72 4.15 -11.19
CA PRO A 51 -5.99 3.91 -9.94
C PRO A 51 -5.83 5.16 -9.07
N TYR A 52 -6.05 6.36 -9.62
CA TYR A 52 -5.93 7.64 -8.93
C TYR A 52 -7.26 8.17 -8.39
N ALA A 53 -8.39 7.58 -8.78
CA ALA A 53 -9.72 8.07 -8.41
C ALA A 53 -9.98 8.02 -6.91
N VAL A 54 -9.75 6.87 -6.26
CA VAL A 54 -10.01 6.73 -4.81
C VAL A 54 -9.11 7.67 -3.99
N PRO A 55 -7.79 7.77 -4.23
CA PRO A 55 -6.95 8.77 -3.56
C PRO A 55 -7.46 10.21 -3.71
N ALA A 56 -7.88 10.61 -4.91
CA ALA A 56 -8.42 11.95 -5.15
C ALA A 56 -9.74 12.20 -4.40
N VAL A 57 -10.63 11.20 -4.35
CA VAL A 57 -11.90 11.25 -3.60
C VAL A 57 -11.66 11.43 -2.10
N LEU A 58 -10.72 10.68 -1.52
CA LEU A 58 -10.40 10.78 -0.09
C LEU A 58 -9.78 12.14 0.25
N ALA A 59 -8.86 12.64 -0.58
CA ALA A 59 -8.30 13.97 -0.40
C ALA A 59 -9.38 15.07 -0.47
N TYR A 60 -10.36 14.93 -1.37
CA TYR A 60 -11.50 15.84 -1.44
C TYR A 60 -12.40 15.74 -0.20
N ALA A 61 -12.67 14.52 0.28
CA ALA A 61 -13.44 14.30 1.51
C ALA A 61 -12.81 15.05 2.69
N ASP A 62 -11.48 14.94 2.87
CA ASP A 62 -10.75 15.64 3.93
C ASP A 62 -10.84 17.17 3.76
N ALA A 63 -10.69 17.67 2.53
CA ALA A 63 -10.72 19.11 2.26
C ALA A 63 -12.10 19.74 2.50
N CYS A 64 -13.19 19.01 2.22
CA CYS A 64 -14.54 19.53 2.34
C CYS A 64 -15.20 19.29 3.72
N GLU A 65 -14.64 18.43 4.56
CA GLU A 65 -15.26 17.95 5.81
C GLU A 65 -15.79 19.07 6.71
N ALA A 66 -15.03 20.15 6.90
CA ALA A 66 -15.43 21.26 7.76
C ALA A 66 -16.71 21.97 7.28
N THR A 67 -17.02 21.89 5.98
CA THR A 67 -18.19 22.55 5.37
C THR A 67 -19.27 21.55 4.93
N HIS A 68 -18.90 20.29 4.67
CA HIS A 68 -19.77 19.24 4.14
C HIS A 68 -19.48 17.89 4.81
N PRO A 69 -19.70 17.75 6.14
CA PRO A 69 -19.28 16.57 6.89
C PRO A 69 -19.97 15.27 6.44
N LEU A 70 -21.27 15.33 6.13
CA LEU A 70 -22.01 14.15 5.65
C LEU A 70 -21.51 13.66 4.28
N LEU A 71 -21.15 14.58 3.38
CA LEU A 71 -20.56 14.23 2.09
C LEU A 71 -19.21 13.55 2.30
N ALA A 72 -18.34 14.13 3.14
CA ALA A 72 -17.03 13.56 3.45
C ALA A 72 -17.16 12.15 4.05
N GLU A 73 -18.08 11.95 4.99
CA GLU A 73 -18.39 10.64 5.56
C GLU A 73 -18.83 9.63 4.49
N ASN A 74 -19.77 10.01 3.62
CA ASN A 74 -20.28 9.14 2.56
C ASN A 74 -19.19 8.75 1.55
N LEU A 75 -18.35 9.71 1.13
CA LEU A 75 -17.24 9.45 0.22
C LEU A 75 -16.23 8.46 0.83
N ARG A 76 -15.90 8.62 2.12
CA ARG A 76 -15.01 7.69 2.83
C ARG A 76 -15.64 6.31 2.98
N ALA A 77 -16.92 6.23 3.33
CA ALA A 77 -17.62 4.94 3.49
C ALA A 77 -17.72 4.18 2.16
N GLN A 78 -18.01 4.89 1.07
CA GLN A 78 -18.24 4.27 -0.25
C GLN A 78 -16.94 3.90 -0.97
N HIS A 79 -15.84 4.64 -0.74
CA HIS A 79 -14.62 4.49 -1.53
C HIS A 79 -13.36 4.18 -0.71
N GLY A 80 -13.34 4.46 0.59
CA GLY A 80 -12.16 4.28 1.46
C GLY A 80 -11.68 2.84 1.61
N GLY A 81 -12.56 1.85 1.43
CA GLY A 81 -12.20 0.42 1.46
C GLY A 81 -11.48 -0.08 0.20
N ARG A 82 -11.38 0.72 -0.87
CA ARG A 82 -10.82 0.33 -2.17
C ARG A 82 -9.37 0.78 -2.41
N VAL A 83 -8.72 1.47 -1.47
CA VAL A 83 -7.29 1.76 -1.60
C VAL A 83 -6.53 0.44 -1.45
N PRO A 84 -5.77 -0.03 -2.47
CA PRO A 84 -4.86 -1.13 -2.24
C PRO A 84 -3.85 -0.68 -1.20
N ALA A 85 -3.85 -1.34 -0.04
CA ALA A 85 -2.85 -1.10 0.99
C ALA A 85 -1.45 -1.21 0.35
N PRO A 86 -0.48 -0.38 0.76
CA PRO A 86 0.89 -0.52 0.28
C PRO A 86 1.34 -1.98 0.43
N PRO A 87 2.20 -2.49 -0.47
CA PRO A 87 2.62 -3.89 -0.45
C PRO A 87 3.13 -4.21 0.95
N ARG A 88 2.50 -5.19 1.59
CA ARG A 88 2.82 -5.58 2.98
C ARG A 88 4.32 -5.85 3.08
N ALA A 89 4.93 -5.47 4.19
CA ALA A 89 6.37 -5.70 4.39
C ALA A 89 6.76 -7.18 4.20
N LEU A 90 5.86 -8.13 4.51
CA LEU A 90 6.07 -9.56 4.26
C LEU A 90 6.11 -9.93 2.77
N ALA A 91 5.49 -9.16 1.88
CA ALA A 91 5.51 -9.43 0.44
C ALA A 91 6.82 -8.98 -0.23
N ARG A 92 7.73 -8.33 0.51
CA ARG A 92 8.93 -7.69 -0.02
C ARG A 92 10.14 -8.03 0.85
N GLN A 93 11.27 -8.35 0.23
CA GLN A 93 12.53 -8.53 0.94
C GLN A 93 13.52 -7.45 0.49
N GLU A 94 14.08 -6.71 1.44
CA GLU A 94 15.22 -5.81 1.18
C GLU A 94 16.51 -6.61 1.02
N GLY A 95 17.05 -6.66 -0.19
CA GLY A 95 18.31 -7.35 -0.49
C GLY A 95 18.24 -8.88 -0.47
N GLY A 96 18.64 -9.51 -1.57
CA GLY A 96 18.55 -10.96 -1.76
C GLY A 96 17.10 -11.48 -1.87
N GLY A 97 16.89 -12.79 -1.73
CA GLY A 97 15.56 -13.42 -1.84
C GLY A 97 15.39 -14.73 -1.08
N HIS A 98 16.06 -14.85 0.07
CA HIS A 98 16.18 -16.12 0.80
C HIS A 98 15.05 -16.41 1.80
N TYR A 99 14.06 -15.50 1.95
CA TYR A 99 12.87 -15.75 2.80
C TYR A 99 11.56 -15.70 2.03
N LYS A 100 11.43 -14.84 1.01
CA LYS A 100 10.14 -14.59 0.32
C LYS A 100 9.50 -15.82 -0.35
N ASP A 101 10.30 -16.82 -0.69
CA ASP A 101 9.83 -18.06 -1.34
C ASP A 101 9.58 -19.20 -0.34
N MET A 102 9.73 -18.94 0.96
CA MET A 102 9.42 -19.93 2.00
C MET A 102 7.91 -20.00 2.25
N ALA A 103 7.40 -21.20 2.52
CA ALA A 103 5.99 -21.39 2.89
C ALA A 103 5.58 -20.57 4.14
N ILE A 104 6.52 -20.36 5.06
CA ILE A 104 6.39 -19.46 6.21
C ILE A 104 7.71 -18.70 6.34
N GLN A 105 7.68 -17.36 6.33
CA GLN A 105 8.91 -16.60 6.54
C GLN A 105 9.36 -16.70 8.00
N PRO A 106 10.67 -16.74 8.30
CA PRO A 106 11.16 -16.85 9.67
C PRO A 106 10.58 -15.81 10.63
N VAL A 107 10.43 -14.57 10.18
CA VAL A 107 9.83 -13.49 10.99
C VAL A 107 8.38 -13.78 11.38
N GLU A 108 7.61 -14.45 10.51
CA GLU A 108 6.22 -14.82 10.82
C GLU A 108 6.17 -15.89 11.90
N TYR A 109 7.01 -16.92 11.80
CA TYR A 109 7.08 -17.98 12.80
C TYR A 109 7.54 -17.44 14.16
N ILE A 110 8.59 -16.60 14.16
CA ILE A 110 9.13 -15.97 15.37
C ILE A 110 8.06 -15.13 16.06
N HIS A 111 7.39 -14.26 15.30
CA HIS A 111 6.36 -13.38 15.84
C HIS A 111 5.15 -14.15 16.38
N LYS A 112 4.63 -15.12 15.61
CA LYS A 112 3.45 -15.91 16.01
C LYS A 112 3.67 -16.76 17.27
N ASN A 113 4.91 -17.18 17.52
CA ASN A 113 5.25 -18.00 18.68
C ASN A 113 5.90 -17.19 19.82
N GLY A 114 5.95 -15.87 19.74
CA GLY A 114 6.49 -15.02 20.80
C GLY A 114 7.98 -15.27 21.08
N LEU A 115 8.77 -15.66 20.08
CA LEU A 115 10.18 -15.98 20.26
C LEU A 115 11.01 -14.71 20.44
N GLY A 116 11.92 -14.76 21.42
CA GLY A 116 12.84 -13.66 21.74
C GLY A 116 13.99 -13.52 20.75
N TYR A 117 14.94 -12.65 21.12
CA TYR A 117 16.08 -12.32 20.26
C TYR A 117 16.96 -13.54 19.94
N PHE A 118 17.27 -14.38 20.92
CA PHE A 118 18.17 -15.52 20.74
C PHE A 118 17.53 -16.59 19.85
N GLU A 119 16.33 -17.04 20.23
CA GLU A 119 15.54 -18.04 19.50
C GLU A 119 15.20 -17.55 18.10
N GLY A 120 14.85 -16.26 17.96
CA GLY A 120 14.59 -15.65 16.67
C GLY A 120 15.80 -15.68 15.74
N ASN A 121 17.00 -15.45 16.26
CA ASN A 121 18.23 -15.59 15.49
C ASN A 121 18.47 -17.05 15.07
N VAL A 122 18.24 -18.03 15.96
CA VAL A 122 18.33 -19.45 15.61
C VAL A 122 17.41 -19.78 14.43
N VAL A 123 16.12 -19.44 14.51
CA VAL A 123 15.12 -19.66 13.44
C VAL A 123 15.52 -18.96 12.14
N LYS A 124 16.00 -17.72 12.21
CA LYS A 124 16.47 -16.94 11.05
C LYS A 124 17.62 -17.65 10.32
N TYR A 125 18.66 -18.05 11.04
CA TYR A 125 19.86 -18.64 10.43
C TYR A 125 19.62 -20.09 9.97
N ILE A 126 18.89 -20.90 10.75
CA ILE A 126 18.59 -22.29 10.37
C ILE A 126 17.65 -22.39 9.17
N SER A 127 16.82 -21.38 8.93
CA SER A 127 15.91 -21.39 7.78
C SER A 127 16.65 -21.04 6.47
N ARG A 128 17.57 -20.06 6.51
CA ARG A 128 18.14 -19.48 5.28
C ARG A 128 19.46 -20.11 4.81
N TRP A 129 20.08 -20.98 5.60
CA TRP A 129 21.49 -21.38 5.37
C TRP A 129 21.73 -21.95 3.97
N ARG A 130 20.79 -22.72 3.41
CA ARG A 130 20.91 -23.27 2.05
C ARG A 130 20.86 -22.22 0.93
N LYS A 131 20.25 -21.07 1.20
CA LYS A 131 19.96 -20.02 0.21
C LYS A 131 20.82 -18.76 0.38
N LYS A 132 21.59 -18.63 1.46
CA LYS A 132 22.43 -17.44 1.73
C LYS A 132 23.83 -17.76 2.24
N GLY A 133 23.97 -18.19 3.49
CA GLY A 133 25.26 -18.22 4.18
C GLY A 133 25.94 -19.58 4.33
N GLY A 134 25.33 -20.66 3.85
CA GLY A 134 25.89 -22.01 3.96
C GLY A 134 26.20 -22.41 5.41
N ALA A 135 27.33 -23.10 5.60
CA ALA A 135 27.77 -23.55 6.92
C ALA A 135 27.99 -22.40 7.92
N GLU A 136 28.29 -21.19 7.46
CA GLU A 136 28.48 -20.04 8.34
C GLU A 136 27.19 -19.56 8.99
N ASP A 137 26.03 -19.78 8.37
CA ASP A 137 24.74 -19.53 9.04
C ASP A 137 24.44 -20.63 10.08
N LEU A 138 24.84 -21.88 9.84
CA LEU A 138 24.71 -22.96 10.84
C LEU A 138 25.56 -22.69 12.09
N LYS A 139 26.79 -22.21 11.91
CA LYS A 139 27.66 -21.78 13.03
C LYS A 139 27.04 -20.64 13.83
N LYS A 140 26.43 -19.65 13.16
CA LYS A 140 25.70 -18.56 13.84
C LYS A 140 24.50 -19.11 14.63
N ALA A 141 23.71 -20.00 14.04
CA ALA A 141 22.59 -20.62 14.75
C ALA A 141 23.03 -21.32 16.04
N ARG A 142 24.13 -22.10 15.98
CA ARG A 142 24.73 -22.73 17.16
C ARG A 142 25.15 -21.70 18.21
N HIS A 143 25.88 -20.68 17.80
CA HIS A 143 26.37 -19.65 18.72
C HIS A 143 25.23 -18.95 19.50
N TYR A 144 24.08 -18.70 18.85
CA TYR A 144 22.93 -18.12 19.54
C TYR A 144 22.30 -19.05 20.58
N ILE A 145 22.40 -20.37 20.40
CA ILE A 145 21.99 -21.36 21.42
C ILE A 145 22.96 -21.30 22.60
N ASP A 146 24.27 -21.28 22.32
CA ASP A 146 25.30 -21.22 23.36
C ASP A 146 25.13 -19.95 24.23
N LEU A 147 24.92 -18.79 23.61
CA LEU A 147 24.65 -17.53 24.32
C LEU A 147 23.41 -17.60 25.22
N LEU A 148 22.32 -18.21 24.75
CA LEU A 148 21.10 -18.35 25.53
C LEU A 148 21.33 -19.23 26.76
N LEU A 149 22.03 -20.35 26.59
CA LEU A 149 22.39 -21.25 27.68
C LEU A 149 23.26 -20.54 28.74
N GLU A 150 24.28 -19.79 28.31
CA GLU A 150 25.18 -19.06 29.21
C GLU A 150 24.42 -18.03 30.06
N LEU A 151 23.54 -17.23 29.42
CA LEU A 151 22.81 -16.16 30.10
C LEU A 151 21.71 -16.68 31.04
N GLU A 152 21.04 -17.78 30.69
CA GLU A 152 20.02 -18.40 31.55
C GLU A 152 20.66 -19.22 32.69
N SER A 153 21.74 -19.96 32.42
CA SER A 153 22.47 -20.70 33.46
C SER A 153 23.19 -19.76 34.43
N GLY A 154 23.67 -18.61 33.95
CA GLY A 154 24.24 -17.56 34.80
C GLY A 154 23.21 -16.90 35.73
N ARG A 155 21.93 -16.86 35.34
CA ARG A 155 20.82 -16.41 36.20
C ARG A 155 20.46 -17.43 37.28
N ALA A 156 20.49 -18.72 36.96
CA ALA A 156 20.18 -19.79 37.90
C ALA A 156 21.17 -19.89 39.08
N ASN A 157 22.40 -19.40 38.92
CA ASN A 157 23.44 -19.40 39.96
C ASN A 157 23.45 -18.13 40.85
N MET A 158 22.50 -17.20 40.67
CA MET A 158 22.36 -15.98 41.49
C MET A 158 20.96 -15.84 42.13
N GLY A 159 20.19 -16.93 42.21
CA GLY A 159 18.86 -16.98 42.83
C GLY A 159 18.86 -17.76 44.13
#